data_AF-Q5JE79-F1
#
_entry.id   AF-Q5JE79-F1
#
_cell.length_a   1.000
_cell.length_b   1.000
_cell.length_c   1.000
_cell.angle_alpha   90.00
_cell.angle_beta   90.00
_cell.angle_gamma   90.00
#
_symmetry.space_group_name_H-M   'P 1'
#
loop_
_entity.id
_entity.type
_entity.pdbx_description
1 polymer ?
#
loop_
_entity_poly.entity_id
_entity_poly.type
_entity_poly.pdbx_seq_one_letter_code
_entity_poly.pdbx_strand_id
1 'polypeptide(L)'
;MELLKSRPLMTKNELLSYVNSASGFILVVSENIKPVLFSNGQPVSANFELPEVIRNVSIYSLDKLEALDFLHGDLKLPNDTQPGDAQSETQSQDTLSEAPRIVQLDINLEVPPEFALPIENGVIEAVKHLFQKKSVALSVVHGKGRVRQGFTGTNLLVLRVAVEGYSLGEVGPEVIADSLKEHIERELGFRTTVSISELGIQRVKKLPLVRFQRRKVNFRGGRVLEVPLSTTKGSVKVDMDKLQKEVEKILQEAGLSEELLELTKKEEKSESAGLLERSLVSKLSSIKGITLNWVKVTGSGGNYSLALGINRTSKSLSDVQIVEAVKEAIKGAESEAHAAGVSGRFVSAYVVIEKDIY
;
A
#
# COMPACT_ATOMS: atom_id res chain seq x y z
N MET A 1 18.86 -30.04 -6.40
CA MET A 1 20.26 -29.59 -6.46
C MET A 1 21.14 -30.66 -5.85
N GLU A 2 22.13 -31.17 -6.59
CA GLU A 2 23.05 -32.22 -6.14
C GLU A 2 24.48 -31.68 -6.06
N LEU A 3 25.18 -31.85 -4.93
CA LEU A 3 26.57 -31.42 -4.78
C LEU A 3 27.49 -32.41 -5.51
N LEU A 4 28.16 -31.94 -6.56
CA LEU A 4 29.10 -32.76 -7.33
C LEU A 4 30.49 -32.75 -6.71
N LYS A 5 30.95 -31.58 -6.24
CA LYS A 5 32.32 -31.41 -5.74
C LYS A 5 32.45 -30.18 -4.86
N SER A 6 33.13 -30.31 -3.72
CA SER A 6 33.54 -29.16 -2.88
C SER A 6 35.05 -29.17 -2.70
N ARG A 7 35.71 -28.02 -2.89
CA ARG A 7 37.16 -27.84 -2.69
C ARG A 7 37.46 -26.47 -2.06
N PRO A 8 38.40 -26.40 -1.11
CA PRO A 8 38.75 -25.15 -0.44
C PRO A 8 39.51 -24.18 -1.36
N LEU A 9 40.26 -24.68 -2.35
CA LEU A 9 41.00 -23.88 -3.33
C LEU A 9 40.95 -24.58 -4.70
N MET A 10 40.67 -23.83 -5.76
CA MET A 10 40.63 -24.34 -7.13
C MET A 10 41.17 -23.28 -8.11
N THR A 11 41.99 -23.70 -9.08
CA THR A 11 42.48 -22.81 -10.13
C THR A 11 41.46 -22.67 -11.26
N LYS A 12 41.49 -21.55 -11.99
CA LYS A 12 40.61 -21.30 -13.15
C LYS A 12 40.60 -22.44 -14.17
N ASN A 13 41.76 -22.98 -14.50
CA ASN A 13 41.90 -24.05 -15.49
C ASN A 13 41.32 -25.39 -15.00
N GLU A 14 41.43 -25.67 -13.70
CA GLU A 14 40.79 -26.84 -13.09
C GLU A 14 39.27 -26.73 -13.09
N LEU A 15 38.72 -25.54 -12.78
CA LEU A 15 37.28 -25.33 -12.79
C LEU A 15 36.71 -25.48 -14.20
N LEU A 16 37.34 -24.84 -15.19
CA LEU A 16 36.89 -24.91 -16.58
C LEU A 16 37.00 -26.32 -17.16
N SER A 17 38.05 -27.07 -16.84
CA SER A 17 38.15 -28.47 -17.29
C SER A 17 37.04 -29.35 -16.70
N TYR A 18 36.66 -29.12 -15.44
CA TYR A 18 35.57 -29.85 -14.79
C TYR A 18 34.21 -29.50 -15.38
N VAL A 19 33.91 -28.21 -15.53
CA VAL A 19 32.65 -27.71 -16.09
C VAL A 19 32.48 -28.10 -17.57
N ASN A 20 33.56 -28.15 -18.35
CA ASN A 20 33.52 -28.61 -19.74
C ASN A 20 33.31 -30.13 -19.86
N SER A 21 33.71 -30.90 -18.85
CA SER A 21 33.56 -32.37 -18.84
C SER A 21 32.19 -32.83 -18.36
N ALA A 22 31.47 -31.98 -17.63
CA ALA A 22 30.17 -32.32 -17.06
C ALA A 22 29.03 -31.80 -17.96
N SER A 23 28.05 -32.66 -18.19
CA SER A 23 26.87 -32.36 -19.02
C SER A 23 25.74 -31.77 -18.18
N GLY A 24 24.99 -30.83 -18.74
CA GLY A 24 23.83 -30.20 -18.07
C GLY A 24 24.12 -28.84 -17.45
N PHE A 25 23.28 -28.45 -16.49
CA PHE A 25 23.40 -27.16 -15.78
C PHE A 25 24.26 -27.33 -14.53
N ILE A 26 25.33 -26.55 -14.45
CA ILE A 26 26.29 -26.61 -13.36
C ILE A 26 26.33 -25.25 -12.69
N LEU A 27 26.02 -25.23 -11.41
CA LEU A 27 26.13 -24.04 -10.59
C LEU A 27 27.44 -24.08 -9.80
N VAL A 28 28.25 -23.05 -9.96
CA VAL A 28 29.48 -22.85 -9.19
C VAL A 28 29.22 -21.78 -8.14
N VAL A 29 29.31 -22.15 -6.87
CA VAL A 29 29.23 -21.24 -5.72
C VAL A 29 30.62 -21.16 -5.10
N SER A 30 31.09 -19.96 -4.80
CA SER A 30 32.38 -19.75 -4.13
C SER A 30 32.37 -18.46 -3.32
N GLU A 31 33.30 -18.29 -2.39
CA GLU A 31 33.39 -17.09 -1.56
C GLU A 31 33.75 -15.84 -2.34
N ASN A 32 34.66 -15.97 -3.30
CA ASN A 32 35.27 -14.84 -3.98
C ASN A 32 34.66 -14.56 -5.36
N ILE A 33 33.56 -15.24 -5.69
CA ILE A 33 32.85 -15.07 -6.97
C ILE A 33 31.36 -15.17 -6.74
N LYS A 34 30.59 -14.30 -7.41
CA LYS A 34 29.14 -14.47 -7.54
C LYS A 34 28.81 -15.87 -8.08
N PRO A 35 27.75 -16.52 -7.60
CA PRO A 35 27.33 -17.81 -8.13
C PRO A 35 27.15 -17.75 -9.65
N VAL A 36 27.77 -18.67 -10.38
CA VAL A 36 27.72 -18.70 -11.85
C VAL A 36 27.12 -20.00 -12.33
N LEU A 37 26.11 -19.88 -13.18
CA LEU A 37 25.50 -20.99 -13.87
C LEU A 37 26.21 -21.23 -15.21
N PHE A 38 26.66 -22.47 -15.40
CA PHE A 38 27.21 -22.96 -16.65
C PHE A 38 26.23 -23.92 -17.31
N SER A 39 26.10 -23.82 -18.62
CA SER A 39 25.39 -24.77 -19.46
C SER A 39 26.38 -25.32 -20.47
N ASN A 40 26.66 -26.63 -20.42
CA ASN A 40 27.57 -27.32 -21.35
C ASN A 40 28.92 -26.61 -21.55
N GLY A 41 29.57 -26.20 -20.45
CA GLY A 41 30.88 -25.53 -20.51
C GLY A 41 30.85 -24.01 -20.67
N GLN A 42 29.71 -23.41 -20.99
CA GLN A 42 29.60 -21.96 -21.19
C GLN A 42 28.80 -21.27 -20.09
N PRO A 43 29.26 -20.11 -19.56
CA PRO A 43 28.51 -19.35 -18.58
C PRO A 43 27.24 -18.77 -19.22
N VAL A 44 26.10 -18.93 -18.56
CA VAL A 44 24.79 -18.44 -19.05
C VAL A 44 24.67 -16.91 -18.90
N SER A 45 25.37 -16.34 -17.91
CA SER A 45 25.47 -14.89 -17.71
C SER A 45 26.58 -14.28 -18.58
N ALA A 46 26.20 -13.41 -19.53
CA ALA A 46 27.15 -12.69 -20.37
C ALA A 46 28.04 -11.75 -19.54
N ASN A 47 29.34 -11.77 -19.82
CA ASN A 47 30.43 -11.04 -19.16
C ASN A 47 30.73 -11.48 -17.73
N PHE A 48 31.50 -12.56 -17.62
CA PHE A 48 31.98 -13.06 -16.35
C PHE A 48 33.49 -13.34 -16.42
N GLU A 49 34.27 -12.63 -15.62
CA GLU A 49 35.72 -12.82 -15.49
C GLU A 49 36.03 -13.69 -14.27
N LEU A 50 36.55 -14.90 -14.53
CA LEU A 50 37.02 -15.81 -13.48
C LEU A 50 38.39 -15.36 -12.94
N PRO A 51 38.54 -15.12 -11.63
CA PRO A 51 39.85 -14.93 -11.00
C PRO A 51 40.71 -16.20 -11.14
N GLU A 52 42.04 -16.06 -11.09
CA GLU A 52 42.98 -17.18 -11.27
C GLU A 52 42.87 -18.23 -10.15
N VAL A 53 42.55 -17.79 -8.94
CA VAL A 53 42.39 -18.64 -7.74
C VAL A 53 41.01 -18.43 -7.13
N ILE A 54 40.28 -19.52 -6.94
CA ILE A 54 38.91 -19.53 -6.43
C ILE A 54 38.90 -20.24 -5.07
N ARG A 55 38.27 -19.63 -4.06
CA ARG A 55 38.24 -20.13 -2.67
C ARG A 55 36.87 -20.72 -2.35
N ASN A 56 36.87 -21.83 -1.60
CA ASN A 56 35.69 -22.54 -1.11
C ASN A 56 34.66 -22.80 -2.23
N VAL A 57 35.12 -23.48 -3.28
CA VAL A 57 34.32 -23.81 -4.46
C VAL A 57 33.43 -25.00 -4.18
N SER A 58 32.12 -24.79 -4.29
CA SER A 58 31.12 -25.84 -4.29
C SER A 58 30.43 -25.87 -5.66
N ILE A 59 30.52 -27.01 -6.33
CA ILE A 59 29.98 -27.25 -7.67
C ILE A 59 28.74 -28.12 -7.51
N TYR A 60 27.62 -27.62 -7.99
CA TYR A 60 26.32 -28.28 -7.93
C TYR A 60 25.80 -28.61 -9.33
N SER A 61 25.15 -29.76 -9.48
CA SER A 61 24.31 -30.07 -10.63
C SER A 61 22.89 -29.56 -10.35
N LEU A 62 22.32 -28.87 -11.34
CA LEU A 62 20.95 -28.36 -11.30
C LEU A 62 20.09 -29.01 -12.39
N ASP A 63 18.84 -29.26 -12.05
CA ASP A 63 17.80 -29.58 -13.02
C ASP A 63 17.35 -28.34 -13.80
N LYS A 64 16.67 -28.54 -14.94
CA LYS A 64 16.16 -27.45 -15.81
C LYS A 64 15.30 -26.43 -15.06
N LEU A 65 14.50 -26.88 -14.11
CA LEU A 65 13.62 -26.02 -13.30
C LEU A 65 14.44 -25.23 -12.27
N GLU A 66 15.39 -25.89 -11.58
CA GLU A 66 16.24 -25.22 -10.60
C GLU A 66 17.19 -24.19 -11.24
N ALA A 67 17.62 -24.45 -12.48
CA ALA A 67 18.38 -23.49 -13.29
C ALA A 67 17.55 -22.25 -13.66
N LEU A 68 16.25 -22.42 -13.92
CA LEU A 68 15.32 -21.29 -14.15
C LEU A 68 15.09 -20.52 -12.85
N ASP A 69 14.86 -21.22 -11.73
CA ASP A 69 14.69 -20.60 -10.42
C ASP A 69 15.94 -19.77 -10.02
N PHE A 70 17.14 -20.24 -10.38
CA PHE A 70 18.38 -19.48 -10.17
C PHE A 70 18.45 -18.22 -11.04
N LEU A 71 18.03 -18.28 -12.31
CA LEU A 71 18.02 -17.11 -13.20
C LEU A 71 16.99 -16.05 -12.79
N HIS A 72 15.90 -16.47 -12.15
CA HIS A 72 14.84 -15.58 -11.66
C HIS A 72 15.09 -15.08 -10.22
N GLY A 73 16.09 -15.63 -9.51
CA GLY A 73 16.47 -15.20 -8.16
C GLY A 73 15.67 -15.89 -7.04
N ASP A 74 14.92 -16.95 -7.37
CA ASP A 74 14.04 -17.67 -6.46
C ASP A 74 14.73 -18.88 -5.80
N LEU A 75 15.90 -19.29 -6.31
CA LEU A 75 16.65 -20.42 -5.75
C LEU A 75 17.40 -20.03 -4.46
N LYS A 76 16.99 -20.60 -3.33
CA LYS A 76 17.73 -20.50 -2.05
C LYS A 76 18.98 -21.39 -2.11
N LEU A 77 20.14 -20.75 -2.23
CA LEU A 77 21.44 -21.44 -2.13
C LEU A 77 21.66 -21.93 -0.69
N PRO A 78 22.17 -23.15 -0.47
CA PRO A 78 22.52 -23.61 0.86
C PRO A 78 23.65 -22.75 1.43
N ASN A 79 23.40 -22.15 2.59
CA ASN A 79 24.35 -21.39 3.38
C ASN A 79 25.47 -22.31 3.88
N ASP A 80 26.69 -22.09 3.38
CA ASP A 80 27.89 -21.95 4.21
C ASP A 80 29.03 -21.51 3.31
N THR A 81 29.14 -20.19 3.17
CA THR A 81 30.35 -19.36 3.00
C THR A 81 29.94 -17.99 2.46
N GLN A 82 29.13 -17.27 3.24
CA GLN A 82 29.33 -15.83 3.34
C GLN A 82 30.55 -15.64 4.25
N PRO A 83 31.55 -14.82 3.87
CA PRO A 83 32.67 -14.55 4.75
C PRO A 83 32.19 -13.72 5.95
N GLY A 84 32.10 -14.37 7.11
CA GLY A 84 32.41 -13.79 8.42
C GLY A 84 31.28 -13.08 9.17
N ASP A 85 30.45 -13.87 9.87
CA ASP A 85 29.79 -13.43 11.10
C ASP A 85 30.33 -14.24 12.29
N ALA A 86 31.30 -13.66 13.00
CA ALA A 86 31.61 -14.02 14.38
C ALA A 86 32.20 -12.81 15.13
N GLN A 87 31.27 -11.99 15.63
CA GLN A 87 31.36 -11.27 16.90
C GLN A 87 32.58 -10.36 17.14
N SER A 88 32.39 -9.08 16.86
CA SER A 88 32.80 -8.02 17.79
C SER A 88 31.75 -6.93 17.76
N GLU A 89 31.18 -6.68 18.93
CA GLU A 89 30.29 -5.59 19.22
C GLU A 89 30.88 -4.26 18.72
N THR A 90 30.00 -3.34 18.33
CA THR A 90 30.21 -1.90 18.02
C THR A 90 30.13 -1.53 16.53
N GLN A 91 29.11 -0.71 16.23
CA GLN A 91 28.94 0.19 15.07
C GLN A 91 28.33 -0.37 13.77
N SER A 92 27.01 -0.20 13.67
CA SER A 92 26.31 0.54 12.61
C SER A 92 26.96 0.55 11.21
N GLN A 93 26.47 -0.26 10.26
CA GLN A 93 26.47 0.09 8.83
C GLN A 93 25.56 -0.80 7.97
N ASP A 94 24.47 -0.19 7.47
CA ASP A 94 23.93 -0.32 6.12
C ASP A 94 23.63 -1.71 5.52
N THR A 95 22.64 -2.41 6.08
CA THR A 95 21.75 -3.25 5.25
C THR A 95 20.78 -2.34 4.49
N LEU A 96 21.27 -1.74 3.40
CA LEU A 96 20.44 -1.00 2.44
C LEU A 96 19.54 -2.00 1.70
N SER A 97 18.33 -2.19 2.22
CA SER A 97 17.30 -3.03 1.62
C SER A 97 16.94 -2.52 0.22
N GLU A 98 16.81 -3.43 -0.75
CA GLU A 98 16.23 -3.09 -2.05
C GLU A 98 14.75 -2.78 -1.86
N ALA A 99 14.38 -1.51 -2.02
CA ALA A 99 12.99 -1.09 -1.96
C ALA A 99 12.26 -1.28 -3.30
N PRO A 100 10.94 -1.53 -3.25
CA PRO A 100 10.11 -1.65 -4.45
C PRO A 100 10.19 -0.41 -5.33
N ARG A 101 10.21 -0.55 -6.67
CA ARG A 101 10.36 0.57 -7.60
C ARG A 101 9.25 1.63 -7.51
N ILE A 102 8.05 1.22 -7.10
CA ILE A 102 6.87 2.07 -6.95
C ILE A 102 6.22 1.74 -5.60
N VAL A 103 5.91 2.77 -4.82
CA VAL A 103 5.20 2.66 -3.54
C VAL A 103 3.89 3.43 -3.66
N GLN A 104 2.79 2.78 -3.28
CA GLN A 104 1.49 3.44 -3.21
C GLN A 104 1.35 4.10 -1.84
N LEU A 105 0.89 5.35 -1.83
CA LEU A 105 0.65 6.08 -0.58
C LEU A 105 -0.75 5.74 -0.06
N ASP A 106 -0.82 5.05 1.07
CA ASP A 106 -2.06 4.81 1.80
C ASP A 106 -2.20 5.81 2.97
N ILE A 107 -3.31 6.54 2.96
CA ILE A 107 -3.66 7.52 4.00
C ILE A 107 -4.95 7.06 4.66
N ASN A 108 -4.87 6.75 5.95
CA ASN A 108 -6.05 6.42 6.76
C ASN A 108 -5.95 7.16 8.11
N LEU A 109 -6.73 8.23 8.20
CA LEU A 109 -6.75 9.15 9.33
C LEU A 109 -8.15 9.16 9.96
N GLU A 110 -8.23 8.79 11.22
CA GLU A 110 -9.44 8.95 12.03
C GLU A 110 -9.50 10.40 12.56
N VAL A 111 -10.15 11.28 11.81
CA VAL A 111 -10.30 12.72 12.15
C VAL A 111 -11.76 13.14 12.00
N PRO A 112 -12.19 14.22 12.68
CA PRO A 112 -13.56 14.72 12.51
C PRO A 112 -13.86 15.02 11.03
N PRO A 113 -15.06 14.68 10.55
CA PRO A 113 -15.38 14.67 9.12
C PRO A 113 -15.22 16.05 8.46
N GLU A 114 -15.49 17.13 9.19
CA GLU A 114 -15.31 18.53 8.75
C GLU A 114 -13.86 18.84 8.33
N PHE A 115 -12.89 18.16 8.94
CA PHE A 115 -11.46 18.41 8.72
C PHE A 115 -10.75 17.24 8.01
N ALA A 116 -11.46 16.16 7.68
CA ALA A 116 -10.86 15.00 7.04
C ALA A 116 -10.19 15.36 5.70
N LEU A 117 -10.90 16.07 4.83
CA LEU A 117 -10.41 16.41 3.50
C LEU A 117 -9.25 17.44 3.50
N PRO A 118 -9.29 18.55 4.26
CA PRO A 118 -8.14 19.47 4.34
C PRO A 118 -6.90 18.81 4.93
N ILE A 119 -7.08 17.98 5.96
CA ILE A 119 -5.97 17.25 6.57
C ILE A 119 -5.35 16.30 5.56
N GLU A 120 -6.16 15.51 4.85
CA GLU A 120 -5.66 14.62 3.79
C GLU A 120 -4.92 15.38 2.68
N ASN A 121 -5.45 16.52 2.23
CA ASN A 121 -4.78 17.36 1.24
C ASN A 121 -3.44 17.89 1.76
N GLY A 122 -3.41 18.38 3.01
CA GLY A 122 -2.19 18.85 3.66
C GLY A 122 -1.14 17.74 3.79
N VAL A 123 -1.57 16.51 4.09
CA VAL A 123 -0.69 15.33 4.13
C VAL A 123 -0.13 15.01 2.75
N ILE A 124 -0.93 15.05 1.69
CA ILE A 124 -0.45 14.81 0.32
C ILE A 124 0.58 15.86 -0.10
N GLU A 125 0.35 17.14 0.22
CA GLU A 125 1.32 18.21 -0.04
C GLU A 125 2.60 18.04 0.76
N ALA A 126 2.49 17.68 2.04
CA ALA A 126 3.64 17.37 2.88
C ALA A 126 4.45 16.20 2.32
N VAL A 127 3.80 15.12 1.88
CA VAL A 127 4.50 13.97 1.28
C VAL A 127 5.23 14.37 0.00
N LYS A 128 4.62 15.20 -0.85
CA LYS A 128 5.27 15.73 -2.06
C LYS A 128 6.50 16.57 -1.71
N HIS A 129 6.39 17.43 -0.70
CA HIS A 129 7.49 18.27 -0.25
C HIS A 129 8.63 17.43 0.36
N LEU A 130 8.30 16.45 1.21
CA LEU A 130 9.23 15.49 1.77
C LEU A 130 9.98 14.70 0.69
N PHE A 131 9.27 14.28 -0.36
CA PHE A 131 9.87 13.59 -1.50
C PHE A 131 10.84 14.49 -2.29
N GLN A 132 10.45 15.73 -2.56
CA GLN A 132 11.25 16.65 -3.39
C GLN A 132 12.43 17.27 -2.65
N LYS A 133 12.24 17.69 -1.39
CA LYS A 133 13.22 18.50 -0.64
C LYS A 133 14.00 17.72 0.40
N LYS A 134 13.41 16.67 0.98
CA LYS A 134 14.01 15.92 2.10
C LYS A 134 14.32 14.47 1.76
N SER A 135 14.11 14.06 0.51
CA SER A 135 14.44 12.72 0.01
C SER A 135 13.82 11.59 0.85
N VAL A 136 12.53 11.75 1.18
CA VAL A 136 11.73 10.75 1.91
C VAL A 136 10.51 10.37 1.08
N ALA A 137 10.29 9.08 0.88
CA ALA A 137 9.11 8.52 0.25
C ALA A 137 8.24 7.81 1.31
N LEU A 138 7.08 8.36 1.62
CA LEU A 138 6.15 7.75 2.57
C LEU A 138 5.27 6.72 1.86
N SER A 139 5.13 5.52 2.45
CA SER A 139 4.23 4.46 1.99
C SER A 139 2.89 4.53 2.71
N VAL A 140 2.92 4.71 4.02
CA VAL A 140 1.73 4.59 4.84
C VAL A 140 1.70 5.71 5.87
N VAL A 141 0.55 6.37 5.96
CA VAL A 141 0.26 7.39 6.96
C VAL A 141 -1.03 7.02 7.67
N HIS A 142 -0.89 6.47 8.87
CA HIS A 142 -1.99 6.10 9.74
C HIS A 142 -2.06 7.04 10.93
N GLY A 143 -3.25 7.43 11.38
CA GLY A 143 -3.31 8.31 12.53
C GLY A 143 -4.69 8.59 13.06
N LYS A 144 -4.72 9.18 14.26
CA LYS A 144 -5.93 9.69 14.90
C LYS A 144 -5.74 11.16 15.21
N GLY A 145 -6.74 11.98 14.89
CA GLY A 145 -6.73 13.39 15.22
C GLY A 145 -7.99 13.83 15.93
N ARG A 146 -7.85 14.78 16.84
CA ARG A 146 -8.97 15.42 17.53
C ARG A 146 -8.77 16.93 17.52
N VAL A 147 -9.84 17.66 17.27
CA VAL A 147 -9.85 19.11 17.42
C VAL A 147 -10.21 19.42 18.87
N ARG A 148 -9.39 20.27 19.50
CA ARG A 148 -9.63 20.83 20.83
C ARG A 148 -9.82 22.32 20.70
N GLN A 149 -10.71 22.89 21.50
CA GLN A 149 -10.81 24.33 21.61
C GLN A 149 -9.88 24.80 22.72
N GLY A 150 -8.96 25.71 22.39
CA GLY A 150 -8.09 26.34 23.36
C GLY A 150 -8.85 27.30 24.29
N PHE A 151 -8.22 27.68 25.41
CA PHE A 151 -8.78 28.65 26.36
C PHE A 151 -9.12 30.02 25.73
N THR A 152 -8.50 30.37 24.60
CA THR A 152 -8.76 31.58 23.82
C THR A 152 -9.89 31.44 22.80
N GLY A 153 -10.61 30.31 22.79
CA GLY A 153 -11.66 30.00 21.80
C GLY A 153 -11.13 29.52 20.44
N THR A 154 -9.81 29.47 20.25
CA THR A 154 -9.17 29.05 18.99
C THR A 154 -9.14 27.52 18.88
N ASN A 155 -9.55 26.99 17.73
CA ASN A 155 -9.45 25.55 17.44
C ASN A 155 -7.99 25.12 17.28
N LEU A 156 -7.68 23.93 17.78
CA LEU A 156 -6.34 23.35 17.80
C LEU A 156 -6.45 21.88 17.43
N LEU A 157 -5.83 21.49 16.32
CA LEU A 157 -5.81 20.09 15.89
C LEU A 157 -4.66 19.36 16.59
N VAL A 158 -4.96 18.27 17.28
CA VAL A 158 -3.94 17.36 17.83
C VAL A 158 -3.98 16.08 17.02
N LEU A 159 -2.92 15.81 16.26
CA LEU A 159 -2.78 14.67 15.37
C LEU A 159 -1.69 13.73 15.91
N ARG A 160 -2.03 12.45 16.08
CA ARG A 160 -1.07 11.38 16.37
C ARG A 160 -0.98 10.47 15.15
N VAL A 161 0.23 10.28 14.64
CA VAL A 161 0.46 9.62 13.34
C VAL A 161 1.53 8.54 13.48
N ALA A 162 1.25 7.36 12.96
CA ALA A 162 2.22 6.33 12.62
C ALA A 162 2.58 6.46 11.14
N VAL A 163 3.88 6.49 10.85
CA VAL A 163 4.38 6.74 9.51
C VAL A 163 5.37 5.65 9.12
N GLU A 164 5.16 5.06 7.94
CA GLU A 164 6.08 4.14 7.32
C GLU A 164 6.56 4.67 5.97
N GLY A 165 7.82 4.38 5.62
CA GLY A 165 8.37 4.83 4.36
C GLY A 165 9.84 4.52 4.18
N TYR A 166 10.43 5.20 3.21
CA TYR A 166 11.79 4.99 2.75
C TYR A 166 12.55 6.32 2.69
N SER A 167 13.83 6.32 3.04
CA SER A 167 14.68 7.51 2.95
C SER A 167 16.06 7.19 2.38
N LEU A 168 16.68 8.17 1.72
CA LEU A 168 18.09 8.12 1.31
C LEU A 168 19.06 8.39 2.46
N GLY A 169 18.59 8.97 3.57
CA GLY A 169 19.44 9.40 4.68
C GLY A 169 18.78 9.22 6.05
N GLU A 170 19.46 9.69 7.09
CA GLU A 170 18.89 9.74 8.43
C GLU A 170 17.87 10.87 8.53
N VAL A 171 16.61 10.50 8.76
CA VAL A 171 15.52 11.45 8.94
C VAL A 171 14.88 11.21 10.29
N GLY A 172 15.00 12.21 11.16
CA GLY A 172 14.35 12.19 12.47
C GLY A 172 12.84 12.38 12.37
N PRO A 173 12.08 11.91 13.36
CA PRO A 173 10.62 12.06 13.40
C PRO A 173 10.18 13.53 13.35
N GLU A 174 10.95 14.43 13.97
CA GLU A 174 10.66 15.87 14.00
C GLU A 174 10.55 16.48 12.61
N VAL A 175 11.43 16.06 11.70
CA VAL A 175 11.50 16.56 10.32
C VAL A 175 10.21 16.27 9.55
N ILE A 176 9.62 15.10 9.78
CA ILE A 176 8.37 14.67 9.15
C ILE A 176 7.17 15.34 9.84
N ALA A 177 7.20 15.40 11.17
CA ALA A 177 6.16 16.04 11.96
C ALA A 177 6.02 17.53 11.61
N ASP A 178 7.14 18.25 11.47
CA ASP A 178 7.16 19.67 11.11
C ASP A 178 6.63 19.91 9.69
N SER A 179 7.00 19.04 8.74
CA SER A 179 6.49 19.15 7.37
C SER A 179 4.98 18.89 7.30
N LEU A 180 4.49 17.87 7.99
CA LEU A 180 3.06 17.60 8.11
C LEU A 180 2.34 18.77 8.77
N LYS A 181 2.88 19.30 9.86
CA LYS A 181 2.33 20.44 10.59
C LYS A 181 2.20 21.67 9.69
N GLU A 182 3.27 22.09 9.02
CA GLU A 182 3.27 23.31 8.20
C GLU A 182 2.20 23.26 7.09
N HIS A 183 2.09 22.13 6.40
CA HIS A 183 1.14 21.98 5.29
C HIS A 183 -0.31 21.80 5.77
N ILE A 184 -0.53 21.09 6.88
CA ILE A 184 -1.87 20.93 7.46
C ILE A 184 -2.35 22.27 8.06
N GLU A 185 -1.50 23.04 8.73
CA GLU A 185 -1.85 24.37 9.25
C GLU A 185 -2.22 25.35 8.12
N ARG A 186 -1.51 25.29 6.99
CA ARG A 186 -1.80 26.13 5.81
C ARG A 186 -3.16 25.83 5.20
N GLU A 187 -3.56 24.56 5.14
CA GLU A 187 -4.86 24.15 4.59
C GLU A 187 -6.02 24.35 5.59
N LEU A 188 -5.80 24.13 6.89
CA LEU A 188 -6.83 24.29 7.93
C LEU A 188 -7.03 25.73 8.41
N GLY A 189 -6.00 26.58 8.34
CA GLY A 189 -6.04 27.95 8.83
C GLY A 189 -5.99 28.12 10.36
N PHE A 190 -5.74 27.03 11.12
CA PHE A 190 -5.55 27.08 12.57
C PHE A 190 -4.43 26.14 13.05
N ARG A 191 -3.96 26.36 14.29
CA ARG A 191 -2.77 25.67 14.83
C ARG A 191 -2.96 24.17 14.92
N THR A 192 -1.95 23.43 14.47
CA THR A 192 -1.92 21.97 14.46
C THR A 192 -0.69 21.47 15.20
N THR A 193 -0.88 20.47 16.05
CA THR A 193 0.20 19.75 16.72
C THR A 193 0.23 18.33 16.16
N VAL A 194 1.31 17.98 15.46
CA VAL A 194 1.54 16.64 14.93
C VAL A 194 2.55 15.93 15.83
N SER A 195 2.21 14.72 16.26
CA SER A 195 3.09 13.86 17.05
C SER A 195 3.21 12.50 16.36
N ILE A 196 4.43 12.03 16.16
CA ILE A 196 4.69 10.74 15.54
C ILE A 196 4.76 9.68 16.64
N SER A 197 3.82 8.73 16.64
CA SER A 197 3.80 7.63 17.61
C SER A 197 4.69 6.47 17.20
N GLU A 198 4.77 6.18 15.90
CA GLU A 198 5.55 5.07 15.34
C GLU A 198 6.22 5.54 14.04
N LEU A 199 7.50 5.21 13.89
CA LEU A 199 8.32 5.61 12.73
C LEU A 199 9.01 4.38 12.14
N GLY A 200 8.49 3.89 11.02
CA GLY A 200 9.06 2.79 10.24
C GLY A 200 9.74 3.29 8.97
N ILE A 201 10.90 3.96 9.09
CA ILE A 201 11.66 4.41 7.90
C ILE A 201 12.78 3.42 7.58
N GLN A 202 12.72 2.84 6.39
CA GLN A 202 13.77 1.99 5.87
C GLN A 202 14.74 2.78 4.99
N ARG A 203 16.05 2.59 5.18
CA ARG A 203 17.08 3.23 4.37
C ARG A 203 17.25 2.51 3.04
N VAL A 204 17.27 3.27 1.95
CA VAL A 204 17.32 2.73 0.58
C VAL A 204 18.35 3.48 -0.25
N LYS A 205 18.99 2.78 -1.19
CA LYS A 205 19.95 3.40 -2.14
C LYS A 205 19.28 4.30 -3.17
N LYS A 206 18.01 4.01 -3.50
CA LYS A 206 17.22 4.74 -4.50
C LYS A 206 15.81 4.92 -3.97
N LEU A 207 15.30 6.16 -4.06
CA LEU A 207 13.94 6.45 -3.64
C LEU A 207 12.93 5.76 -4.56
N PRO A 208 11.94 5.07 -3.99
CA PRO A 208 10.82 4.55 -4.75
C PRO A 208 9.94 5.71 -5.24
N LEU A 209 9.35 5.56 -6.42
CA LEU A 209 8.37 6.53 -6.92
C LEU A 209 7.08 6.41 -6.12
N VAL A 210 6.63 7.51 -5.51
CA VAL A 210 5.36 7.55 -4.78
C VAL A 210 4.21 7.79 -5.75
N ARG A 211 3.31 6.81 -5.88
CA ARG A 211 2.09 6.96 -6.69
C ARG A 211 0.94 7.42 -5.78
N PHE A 212 0.42 8.62 -6.06
CA PHE A 212 -0.76 9.15 -5.39
C PHE A 212 -2.01 8.63 -6.10
N GLN A 213 -2.85 7.87 -5.42
CA GLN A 213 -4.15 7.46 -5.99
C GLN A 213 -5.13 8.66 -6.11
N ARG A 214 -4.88 9.78 -5.41
CA ARG A 214 -5.84 10.87 -5.23
C ARG A 214 -5.48 12.13 -6.02
N ARG A 215 -6.48 12.72 -6.70
CA ARG A 215 -6.44 14.11 -7.20
C ARG A 215 -6.83 15.06 -6.05
N LYS A 216 -6.12 16.19 -5.90
CA LYS A 216 -6.40 17.22 -4.87
C LYS A 216 -7.87 17.64 -4.96
N VAL A 217 -8.65 17.48 -3.89
CA VAL A 217 -10.06 17.91 -3.84
C VAL A 217 -10.12 19.21 -3.04
N ASN A 218 -10.22 20.34 -3.73
CA ASN A 218 -10.36 21.64 -3.10
C ASN A 218 -11.85 21.92 -2.84
N PHE A 219 -12.25 22.00 -1.56
CA PHE A 219 -13.55 22.57 -1.18
C PHE A 219 -13.31 23.91 -0.49
N ARG A 220 -14.12 24.93 -0.80
CA ARG A 220 -13.98 26.31 -0.28
C ARG A 220 -14.82 26.60 0.96
N GLY A 221 -15.45 25.58 1.54
CA GLY A 221 -16.44 25.68 2.62
C GLY A 221 -17.76 24.98 2.23
N GLY A 222 -18.58 24.66 3.23
CA GLY A 222 -19.89 24.02 3.03
C GLY A 222 -20.49 23.45 4.32
N ARG A 223 -21.81 23.19 4.32
CA ARG A 223 -22.50 22.50 5.43
C ARG A 223 -22.36 20.98 5.24
N VAL A 224 -21.90 20.28 6.27
CA VAL A 224 -21.77 18.81 6.24
C VAL A 224 -23.00 18.18 6.89
N LEU A 225 -23.66 17.29 6.17
CA LEU A 225 -24.78 16.49 6.66
C LEU A 225 -24.36 15.02 6.69
N GLU A 226 -24.54 14.38 7.84
CA GLU A 226 -24.40 12.93 7.97
C GLU A 226 -25.67 12.26 7.46
N VAL A 227 -25.53 11.21 6.65
CA VAL A 227 -26.65 10.42 6.15
C VAL A 227 -26.79 9.18 7.02
N PRO A 228 -27.86 9.05 7.82
CA PRO A 228 -28.04 7.92 8.70
C PRO A 228 -28.38 6.66 7.89
N LEU A 229 -27.37 5.83 7.66
CA LEU A 229 -27.51 4.50 7.09
C LEU A 229 -27.96 3.55 8.20
N SER A 230 -29.15 2.99 8.07
CA SER A 230 -29.80 2.22 9.13
C SER A 230 -29.10 0.86 9.35
N THR A 231 -28.03 0.82 10.13
CA THR A 231 -27.45 -0.42 10.68
C THR A 231 -26.88 -0.28 12.10
N THR A 232 -27.24 0.74 12.88
CA THR A 232 -26.98 0.78 14.34
C THR A 232 -28.00 -0.04 15.14
N LYS A 233 -28.32 -1.25 14.67
CA LYS A 233 -28.89 -2.32 15.50
C LYS A 233 -28.36 -3.65 14.98
N GLY A 234 -27.31 -4.13 15.65
CA GLY A 234 -26.82 -5.51 15.61
C GLY A 234 -26.65 -6.10 14.23
N SER A 235 -25.40 -6.20 13.76
CA SER A 235 -25.05 -7.31 12.89
C SER A 235 -25.59 -8.58 13.53
N VAL A 236 -26.41 -9.33 12.79
CA VAL A 236 -26.67 -10.72 13.15
C VAL A 236 -25.30 -11.34 13.34
N LYS A 237 -24.98 -11.80 14.56
CA LYS A 237 -23.76 -12.54 14.85
C LYS A 237 -23.84 -13.86 14.08
N VAL A 238 -23.52 -13.79 12.81
CA VAL A 238 -23.18 -14.95 12.04
C VAL A 238 -21.79 -15.35 12.51
N ASP A 239 -21.66 -16.55 13.07
CA ASP A 239 -20.37 -17.13 13.43
C ASP A 239 -19.50 -17.16 12.18
N MET A 240 -18.61 -16.18 12.04
CA MET A 240 -17.71 -16.05 10.89
C MET A 240 -16.86 -17.32 10.74
N ASP A 241 -16.53 -17.99 11.84
CA ASP A 241 -15.81 -19.27 11.84
C ASP A 241 -16.61 -20.40 11.21
N LYS A 242 -17.94 -20.42 11.37
CA LYS A 242 -18.80 -21.45 10.74
C LYS A 242 -18.96 -21.16 9.26
N LEU A 243 -19.10 -19.90 8.90
CA LEU A 243 -19.27 -19.49 7.52
C LEU A 243 -17.96 -19.63 6.73
N GLN A 244 -16.81 -19.34 7.34
CA GLN A 244 -15.49 -19.64 6.76
C GLN A 244 -15.29 -21.14 6.59
N LYS A 245 -15.69 -21.98 7.55
CA LYS A 245 -15.60 -23.44 7.39
C LYS A 245 -16.53 -23.99 6.31
N GLU A 246 -17.73 -23.45 6.16
CA GLU A 246 -18.64 -23.83 5.07
C GLU A 246 -18.11 -23.36 3.71
N VAL A 247 -17.55 -22.14 3.64
CA VAL A 247 -16.93 -21.61 2.43
C VAL A 247 -15.66 -22.39 2.08
N GLU A 248 -14.78 -22.70 3.03
CA GLU A 248 -13.61 -23.57 2.82
C GLU A 248 -14.03 -24.97 2.36
N LYS A 249 -15.09 -25.54 2.93
CA LYS A 249 -15.60 -26.84 2.51
C LYS A 249 -16.11 -26.81 1.07
N ILE A 250 -16.85 -25.78 0.68
CA ILE A 250 -17.34 -25.58 -0.69
C ILE A 250 -16.17 -25.32 -1.66
N LEU A 251 -15.14 -24.60 -1.23
CA LEU A 251 -13.96 -24.28 -2.05
C LEU A 251 -13.05 -25.50 -2.26
N GLN A 252 -12.89 -26.34 -1.24
CA GLN A 252 -12.18 -27.62 -1.35
C GLN A 252 -12.92 -28.62 -2.25
N GLU A 253 -14.26 -28.66 -2.18
CA GLU A 253 -15.10 -29.47 -3.06
C GLU A 253 -15.05 -28.98 -4.54
N ALA A 254 -14.73 -27.71 -4.77
CA ALA A 254 -14.63 -27.11 -6.10
C ALA A 254 -13.22 -27.15 -6.74
N GLY A 255 -12.19 -27.62 -6.04
CA GLY A 255 -10.83 -27.81 -6.59
C GLY A 255 -10.10 -26.53 -7.00
N LEU A 256 -10.48 -25.37 -6.45
CA LEU A 256 -9.79 -24.09 -6.70
C LEU A 256 -8.64 -23.91 -5.70
N SER A 257 -7.40 -23.83 -6.20
CA SER A 257 -6.21 -23.60 -5.40
C SER A 257 -6.21 -22.20 -4.76
N GLU A 258 -5.75 -22.11 -3.51
CA GLU A 258 -5.68 -20.88 -2.70
C GLU A 258 -4.92 -19.74 -3.39
N GLU A 259 -3.98 -20.05 -4.29
CA GLU A 259 -3.18 -19.06 -5.03
C GLU A 259 -4.00 -18.21 -6.02
N LEU A 260 -5.09 -18.73 -6.60
CA LEU A 260 -5.95 -17.95 -7.51
C LEU A 260 -6.88 -16.98 -6.74
N LEU A 261 -7.18 -17.28 -5.48
CA LEU A 261 -7.99 -16.45 -4.59
C LEU A 261 -7.23 -15.21 -4.10
N GLU A 262 -5.91 -15.28 -3.94
CA GLU A 262 -5.11 -14.12 -3.53
C GLU A 262 -4.91 -13.10 -4.66
N LEU A 263 -4.86 -13.59 -5.91
CA LEU A 263 -4.74 -12.75 -7.10
C LEU A 263 -6.06 -12.04 -7.44
N THR A 264 -7.20 -12.75 -7.43
CA THR A 264 -8.53 -12.14 -7.66
C THR A 264 -8.91 -11.15 -6.55
N LYS A 265 -8.61 -11.46 -5.28
CA LYS A 265 -8.82 -10.53 -4.17
C LYS A 265 -7.98 -9.26 -4.26
N LYS A 266 -6.89 -9.19 -5.04
CA LYS A 266 -6.08 -7.97 -5.18
C LYS A 266 -6.56 -7.06 -6.31
N GLU A 267 -7.11 -7.61 -7.40
CA GLU A 267 -7.66 -6.83 -8.52
C GLU A 267 -9.10 -6.34 -8.25
N GLU A 268 -9.97 -7.19 -7.68
CA GLU A 268 -11.38 -6.83 -7.39
C GLU A 268 -11.52 -5.65 -6.42
N LYS A 269 -10.54 -5.43 -5.54
CA LYS A 269 -10.57 -4.38 -4.50
C LYS A 269 -10.61 -2.96 -5.06
N SER A 270 -10.07 -2.74 -6.26
CA SER A 270 -10.06 -1.40 -6.90
C SER A 270 -11.23 -1.22 -7.89
N GLU A 271 -11.66 -2.31 -8.54
CA GLU A 271 -12.79 -2.28 -9.47
C GLU A 271 -14.15 -2.18 -8.75
N SER A 272 -14.29 -2.82 -7.59
CA SER A 272 -15.52 -2.79 -6.79
C SER A 272 -15.91 -1.38 -6.32
N ALA A 273 -14.93 -0.61 -5.82
CA ALA A 273 -15.13 0.79 -5.43
C ALA A 273 -15.47 1.66 -6.64
N GLY A 274 -14.82 1.43 -7.79
CA GLY A 274 -15.09 2.16 -9.03
C GLY A 274 -16.48 1.90 -9.61
N LEU A 275 -17.00 0.67 -9.51
CA LEU A 275 -18.37 0.33 -9.92
C LEU A 275 -19.41 1.00 -9.02
N LEU A 276 -19.18 0.98 -7.70
CA LEU A 276 -20.02 1.67 -6.72
C LEU A 276 -20.06 3.18 -6.96
N GLU A 277 -18.90 3.80 -7.22
CA GLU A 277 -18.81 5.23 -7.57
C GLU A 277 -19.61 5.57 -8.82
N ARG A 278 -19.50 4.77 -9.90
CA ARG A 278 -20.23 5.00 -11.14
C ARG A 278 -21.74 4.89 -10.97
N SER A 279 -22.22 3.88 -10.24
CA SER A 279 -23.65 3.72 -9.96
C SER A 279 -24.18 4.87 -9.09
N LEU A 280 -23.42 5.29 -8.07
CA LEU A 280 -23.75 6.45 -7.24
C LEU A 280 -23.82 7.75 -8.06
N VAL A 281 -22.84 8.02 -8.93
CA VAL A 281 -22.83 9.21 -9.78
C VAL A 281 -24.04 9.23 -10.72
N SER A 282 -24.42 8.09 -11.30
CA SER A 282 -25.60 7.97 -12.16
C SER A 282 -26.90 8.27 -11.41
N LYS A 283 -27.08 7.72 -10.20
CA LYS A 283 -28.29 7.94 -9.40
C LYS A 283 -28.36 9.34 -8.82
N LEU A 284 -27.24 9.88 -8.33
CA LEU A 284 -27.18 11.21 -7.73
C LEU A 284 -27.31 12.34 -8.77
N SER A 285 -26.80 12.14 -9.99
CA SER A 285 -26.99 13.12 -11.09
C SER A 285 -28.44 13.22 -11.58
N SER A 286 -29.27 12.22 -11.26
CA SER A 286 -30.69 12.19 -11.63
C SER A 286 -31.60 12.96 -10.66
N ILE A 287 -31.08 13.43 -9.52
CA ILE A 287 -31.87 14.13 -8.49
C ILE A 287 -32.07 15.60 -8.90
N LYS A 288 -33.32 15.98 -9.17
CA LYS A 288 -33.67 17.37 -9.51
C LYS A 288 -33.42 18.30 -8.31
N GLY A 289 -32.70 19.40 -8.54
CA GLY A 289 -32.42 20.43 -7.53
C GLY A 289 -31.12 20.22 -6.72
N ILE A 290 -30.33 19.20 -7.07
CA ILE A 290 -28.99 18.95 -6.56
C ILE A 290 -28.04 18.84 -7.77
N THR A 291 -26.88 19.46 -7.70
CA THR A 291 -25.81 19.25 -8.68
C THR A 291 -24.62 18.61 -8.00
N LEU A 292 -24.22 17.44 -8.49
CA LEU A 292 -23.11 16.68 -7.95
C LEU A 292 -21.78 17.30 -8.42
N ASN A 293 -20.91 17.66 -7.48
CA ASN A 293 -19.58 18.18 -7.80
C ASN A 293 -18.56 17.05 -7.83
N TRP A 294 -18.60 16.18 -6.81
CA TRP A 294 -17.71 15.03 -6.69
C TRP A 294 -18.34 13.95 -5.80
N VAL A 295 -17.91 12.71 -6.01
CA VAL A 295 -18.27 11.54 -5.19
C VAL A 295 -16.98 10.81 -4.87
N LYS A 296 -16.87 10.34 -3.63
CA LYS A 296 -15.72 9.59 -3.13
C LYS A 296 -16.23 8.40 -2.34
N VAL A 297 -15.91 7.20 -2.77
CA VAL A 297 -16.15 5.98 -1.99
C VAL A 297 -14.82 5.51 -1.42
N THR A 298 -14.78 5.31 -0.11
CA THR A 298 -13.59 4.86 0.63
C THR A 298 -13.92 3.60 1.41
N GLY A 299 -13.13 2.54 1.29
CA GLY A 299 -13.38 1.32 2.04
C GLY A 299 -12.69 0.13 1.41
N SER A 300 -12.40 -0.88 2.22
CA SER A 300 -11.83 -2.15 1.79
C SER A 300 -12.50 -3.29 2.56
N GLY A 301 -12.71 -4.43 1.90
CA GLY A 301 -13.29 -5.63 2.54
C GLY A 301 -14.80 -5.57 2.78
N GLY A 302 -15.57 -4.99 1.85
CA GLY A 302 -17.05 -5.04 1.89
C GLY A 302 -17.71 -3.98 2.78
N ASN A 303 -16.94 -3.11 3.43
CA ASN A 303 -17.42 -1.97 4.19
C ASN A 303 -16.93 -0.67 3.56
N TYR A 304 -17.85 0.15 3.08
CA TYR A 304 -17.58 1.38 2.34
C TYR A 304 -18.07 2.61 3.12
N SER A 305 -17.44 3.73 2.89
CA SER A 305 -17.71 5.03 3.47
C SER A 305 -17.80 6.03 2.32
N LEU A 306 -18.93 6.70 2.19
CA LEU A 306 -19.22 7.62 1.11
C LEU A 306 -19.00 9.06 1.58
N ALA A 307 -18.31 9.85 0.78
CA ALA A 307 -18.33 11.30 0.89
C ALA A 307 -18.73 11.88 -0.46
N LEU A 308 -19.65 12.84 -0.47
CA LEU A 308 -20.09 13.48 -1.71
C LEU A 308 -20.22 14.99 -1.53
N GLY A 309 -19.78 15.74 -2.54
CA GLY A 309 -19.93 17.19 -2.61
C GLY A 309 -21.06 17.56 -3.57
N ILE A 310 -21.98 18.39 -3.10
CA ILE A 310 -23.14 18.85 -3.88
C ILE A 310 -23.31 20.36 -3.80
N ASN A 311 -23.91 20.92 -4.85
CA ASN A 311 -24.53 22.23 -4.82
C ASN A 311 -26.05 22.06 -4.74
N ARG A 312 -26.70 22.78 -3.83
CA ARG A 312 -28.15 22.87 -3.81
C ARG A 312 -28.58 23.88 -4.85
N THR A 313 -29.28 23.43 -5.90
CA THR A 313 -29.77 24.30 -6.96
C THR A 313 -31.22 24.71 -6.80
N SER A 314 -31.94 24.15 -5.82
CA SER A 314 -33.34 24.49 -5.53
C SER A 314 -33.58 24.92 -4.08
N LYS A 315 -34.27 26.05 -3.90
CA LYS A 315 -34.80 26.52 -2.60
C LYS A 315 -35.89 25.60 -2.02
N SER A 316 -36.47 24.70 -2.80
CA SER A 316 -37.50 23.78 -2.28
C SER A 316 -36.95 22.55 -1.55
N LEU A 317 -35.65 22.25 -1.65
CA LEU A 317 -35.05 21.00 -1.13
C LEU A 317 -34.44 21.14 0.26
N SER A 318 -35.19 20.85 1.32
CA SER A 318 -34.65 20.87 2.68
C SER A 318 -33.47 19.89 2.88
N ASP A 319 -32.64 20.15 3.89
CA ASP A 319 -31.51 19.29 4.29
C ASP A 319 -31.96 17.83 4.52
N VAL A 320 -33.16 17.63 5.08
CA VAL A 320 -33.75 16.30 5.29
C VAL A 320 -34.04 15.59 3.97
N GLN A 321 -34.61 16.30 2.98
CA GLN A 321 -34.91 15.74 1.66
C GLN A 321 -33.63 15.41 0.88
N ILE A 322 -32.58 16.21 1.05
CA ILE A 322 -31.25 15.92 0.47
C ILE A 322 -30.70 14.63 1.05
N VAL A 323 -30.76 14.48 2.38
CA VAL A 323 -30.29 13.28 3.09
C VAL A 323 -31.09 12.03 2.67
N GLU A 324 -32.41 12.14 2.54
CA GLU A 324 -33.28 11.04 2.08
C GLU A 324 -32.98 10.63 0.63
N ALA A 325 -32.85 11.60 -0.28
CA ALA A 325 -32.54 11.31 -1.68
C ALA A 325 -31.16 10.65 -1.84
N VAL A 326 -30.17 11.10 -1.06
CA VAL A 326 -28.84 10.46 -1.01
C VAL A 326 -28.93 9.05 -0.44
N LYS A 327 -29.71 8.84 0.62
CA LYS A 327 -29.92 7.51 1.22
C LYS A 327 -30.55 6.53 0.24
N GLU A 328 -31.53 6.96 -0.55
CA GLU A 328 -32.12 6.14 -1.62
C GLU A 328 -31.10 5.82 -2.72
N ALA A 329 -30.30 6.80 -3.13
CA ALA A 329 -29.24 6.58 -4.12
C ALA A 329 -28.20 5.55 -3.63
N ILE A 330 -27.80 5.62 -2.35
CA ILE A 330 -26.89 4.66 -1.73
C ILE A 330 -27.48 3.25 -1.76
N LYS A 331 -28.71 3.05 -1.28
CA LYS A 331 -29.37 1.74 -1.31
C LYS A 331 -29.52 1.18 -2.72
N GLY A 332 -29.84 2.05 -3.68
CA GLY A 332 -29.93 1.68 -5.08
C GLY A 332 -28.58 1.21 -5.63
N ALA A 333 -27.48 1.89 -5.28
CA ALA A 333 -26.14 1.53 -5.70
C ALA A 333 -25.65 0.23 -5.04
N GLU A 334 -25.96 0.01 -3.76
CA GLU A 334 -25.71 -1.27 -3.08
C GLU A 334 -26.43 -2.43 -3.77
N SER A 335 -27.70 -2.26 -4.13
CA SER A 335 -28.48 -3.30 -4.80
C SER A 335 -27.94 -3.61 -6.20
N GLU A 336 -27.48 -2.61 -6.94
CA GLU A 336 -26.90 -2.77 -8.28
C GLU A 336 -25.52 -3.42 -8.22
N ALA A 337 -24.69 -3.04 -7.25
CA ALA A 337 -23.40 -3.67 -7.00
C ALA A 337 -23.56 -5.13 -6.56
N HIS A 338 -24.54 -5.43 -5.70
CA HIS A 338 -24.89 -6.80 -5.31
C HIS A 338 -25.33 -7.65 -6.52
N ALA A 339 -26.13 -7.09 -7.42
CA ALA A 339 -26.52 -7.77 -8.65
C ALA A 339 -25.33 -8.03 -9.59
N ALA A 340 -24.30 -7.18 -9.55
CA ALA A 340 -23.05 -7.33 -10.29
C ALA A 340 -22.00 -8.23 -9.58
N GLY A 341 -22.36 -8.89 -8.49
CA GLY A 341 -21.47 -9.81 -7.75
C GLY A 341 -20.55 -9.13 -6.73
N VAL A 342 -20.63 -7.82 -6.56
CA VAL A 342 -19.86 -7.08 -5.56
C VAL A 342 -20.60 -7.07 -4.22
N SER A 343 -20.06 -7.79 -3.23
CA SER A 343 -20.59 -7.75 -1.87
C SER A 343 -20.00 -6.58 -1.09
N GLY A 344 -20.86 -5.63 -0.70
CA GLY A 344 -20.42 -4.37 -0.15
C GLY A 344 -21.55 -3.56 0.45
N ARG A 345 -21.34 -2.98 1.64
CA ARG A 345 -22.30 -2.08 2.29
C ARG A 345 -21.64 -0.78 2.69
N PHE A 346 -22.40 0.31 2.61
CA PHE A 346 -21.99 1.59 3.15
C PHE A 346 -22.24 1.62 4.66
N VAL A 347 -21.16 1.80 5.42
CA VAL A 347 -21.19 1.92 6.89
C VAL A 347 -21.32 3.38 7.31
N SER A 348 -20.82 4.31 6.50
CA SER A 348 -20.97 5.75 6.74
C SER A 348 -21.18 6.50 5.43
N ALA A 349 -21.90 7.63 5.49
CA ALA A 349 -22.12 8.50 4.35
C ALA A 349 -22.21 9.97 4.78
N TYR A 350 -21.47 10.83 4.09
CA TYR A 350 -21.37 12.26 4.36
C TYR A 350 -21.66 13.06 3.10
N VAL A 351 -22.47 14.10 3.26
CA VAL A 351 -22.87 15.03 2.20
C VAL A 351 -22.35 16.42 2.53
N VAL A 352 -21.55 17.00 1.65
CA VAL A 352 -21.02 18.36 1.78
C VAL A 352 -21.79 19.26 0.83
N ILE A 353 -22.56 20.21 1.35
CA ILE A 353 -23.25 21.25 0.57
C ILE A 353 -22.28 22.42 0.39
N GLU A 354 -21.61 22.49 -0.76
CA GLU A 354 -20.58 23.50 -1.06
C GLU A 354 -21.16 24.86 -1.46
N LYS A 355 -22.30 24.85 -2.17
CA LYS A 355 -23.08 26.04 -2.47
C LYS A 355 -24.53 25.82 -2.10
N ASP A 356 -25.03 26.74 -1.29
CA ASP A 356 -26.43 26.79 -0.93
C ASP A 356 -27.06 28.05 -1.54
N ILE A 357 -28.20 27.89 -2.19
CA ILE A 357 -28.97 28.99 -2.78
C ILE A 357 -29.99 29.56 -1.77
N TYR A 358 -30.00 29.06 -0.52
CA TYR A 358 -30.86 29.60 0.55
C TYR A 358 -30.61 31.06 0.86
#